data_AF-A0A3D4H784-F1
#
_entry.id   AF-A0A3D4H784-F1
#
_cell.length_a   1.000
_cell.length_b   1.000
_cell.length_c   1.000
_cell.angle_alpha   90.00
_cell.angle_beta   90.00
_cell.angle_gamma   90.00
#
_symmetry.space_group_name_H-M   'P 1'
#
loop_
_entity.id
_entity.type
_entity.pdbx_description
1 polymer ?
#
loop_
_entity_poly.entity_id
_entity_poly.type
_entity_poly.pdbx_seq_one_letter_code
_entity_poly.pdbx_strand_id
1 'polypeptide(L)' 'KQLLTDQEYLQAIEEYGDDSFVAKMGAEALRDVLSVMDMAGTVLELQESMRSTKSKQIKKKLAKRLKVIQGF' A
#
# COMPACT_ATOMS: atom_id res chain seq x y z
N LYS A 1 -2.04 -2.35 -4.52
CA LYS A 1 -2.47 -3.21 -3.39
C LYS A 1 -3.98 -3.08 -3.27
N GLN A 2 -4.72 -4.15 -3.53
CA GLN A 2 -6.19 -4.17 -3.59
C GLN A 2 -6.71 -5.23 -2.61
N LEU A 3 -7.82 -4.94 -1.94
CA LEU A 3 -8.55 -5.93 -1.15
C LEU A 3 -9.51 -6.67 -2.08
N LEU A 4 -9.53 -7.98 -1.97
CA LEU A 4 -10.41 -8.85 -2.75
C LEU A 4 -11.32 -9.61 -1.79
N THR A 5 -12.57 -9.76 -2.17
CA THR A 5 -13.48 -10.75 -1.61
C THR A 5 -13.19 -12.12 -2.21
N ASP A 6 -13.66 -13.19 -1.58
CA ASP A 6 -13.43 -14.56 -2.05
C ASP A 6 -13.94 -14.78 -3.48
N GLN A 7 -15.04 -14.12 -3.87
CA GLN A 7 -15.58 -14.18 -5.22
C GLN A 7 -14.67 -13.48 -6.24
N GLU A 8 -14.14 -12.31 -5.90
CA GLU A 8 -13.20 -11.58 -6.76
C GLU A 8 -11.86 -12.31 -6.87
N TYR A 9 -11.43 -13.01 -5.82
CA TYR A 9 -10.23 -13.86 -5.85
C TYR A 9 -10.37 -15.00 -6.86
N LEU A 10 -11.49 -15.71 -6.83
CA LEU A 10 -11.76 -16.80 -7.78
C LEU A 10 -11.82 -16.29 -9.22
N GLN A 11 -12.48 -15.16 -9.44
CA GLN A 11 -12.49 -14.51 -10.76
C GLN A 11 -11.10 -14.11 -11.24
N ALA A 12 -10.27 -13.58 -10.34
CA ALA A 12 -8.89 -13.21 -10.67
C ALA A 12 -8.02 -14.44 -11.00
N ILE A 13 -8.19 -15.57 -10.31
CA ILE A 13 -7.49 -16.81 -10.66
C ILE A 13 -7.94 -17.31 -12.04
N GLU A 14 -9.24 -17.28 -12.33
CA GLU A 14 -9.77 -17.69 -13.62
C GLU A 14 -9.28 -16.78 -14.77
N GLU A 15 -9.19 -15.47 -14.54
CA GLU A 15 -8.79 -14.48 -15.56
C GLU A 15 -7.28 -14.45 -15.81
N TYR A 16 -6.47 -14.55 -14.75
CA TYR A 16 -5.01 -14.38 -14.83
C TYR A 16 -4.24 -15.71 -14.81
N GLY A 17 -4.89 -16.83 -14.46
CA GLY A 17 -4.27 -18.15 -14.35
C GLY A 17 -3.65 -18.41 -12.98
N ASP A 18 -3.65 -19.69 -12.59
CA ASP A 18 -3.34 -20.16 -11.22
C ASP A 18 -1.95 -19.76 -10.70
N ASP A 19 -0.96 -19.62 -11.61
CA ASP A 19 0.44 -19.31 -11.25
C ASP A 19 0.82 -17.83 -11.30
N SER A 20 -0.05 -16.95 -11.82
CA SER A 20 0.30 -15.53 -12.01
C SER A 20 -0.24 -14.62 -10.90
N PHE A 21 -1.24 -15.09 -10.15
CA PHE A 21 -1.95 -14.29 -9.16
C PHE A 21 -1.76 -14.82 -7.73
N VAL A 22 -1.01 -14.09 -6.91
CA VAL A 22 -0.80 -14.44 -5.50
C VAL A 22 -1.57 -13.48 -4.60
N ALA A 23 -2.66 -13.95 -3.98
CA ALA A 23 -3.26 -13.28 -2.84
C ALA A 23 -3.09 -14.13 -1.59
N LYS A 24 -2.59 -13.49 -0.52
CA LYS A 24 -2.46 -14.07 0.81
C LYS A 24 -3.43 -13.39 1.75
N MET A 25 -3.80 -14.08 2.83
CA MET A 25 -4.63 -13.54 3.90
C MET A 25 -3.97 -13.67 5.27
N GLY A 26 -4.53 -12.98 6.27
CA GLY A 26 -4.04 -13.04 7.65
C GLY A 26 -2.71 -12.33 7.91
N ALA A 27 -2.02 -12.72 8.98
CA ALA A 27 -0.80 -12.06 9.44
C ALA A 27 0.38 -12.23 8.47
N GLU A 28 0.45 -13.34 7.73
CA GLU A 28 1.50 -13.59 6.75
C GLU A 28 1.44 -12.58 5.60
N ALA A 29 0.24 -12.32 5.07
CA ALA A 29 0.04 -11.33 4.02
C ALA A 29 0.50 -9.93 4.44
N LEU A 30 0.19 -9.53 5.68
CA LEU A 30 0.61 -8.26 6.23
C LEU A 30 2.13 -8.16 6.37
N ARG A 31 2.79 -9.24 6.81
CA ARG A 31 4.25 -9.30 6.92
C ARG A 31 4.92 -9.16 5.56
N ASP A 32 4.46 -9.90 4.56
CA ASP A 32 5.01 -9.84 3.20
C ASP A 32 4.84 -8.44 2.58
N VAL A 33 3.66 -7.84 2.79
CA VAL A 33 3.34 -6.48 2.31
C VAL A 33 4.24 -5.42 2.97
N LEU A 34 4.62 -5.62 4.23
CA LEU A 34 5.51 -4.72 4.98
C LEU A 34 6.99 -4.97 4.62
N SER A 35 7.42 -6.22 4.41
CA SER A 35 8.82 -6.54 4.09
C SER A 35 9.25 -6.06 2.71
N VAL A 36 8.32 -6.01 1.75
CA VAL A 36 8.58 -5.52 0.39
C VAL A 36 8.37 -4.00 0.28
N MET A 37 7.94 -3.32 1.35
CA MET A 37 7.64 -1.89 1.28
C MET A 37 8.93 -1.05 1.22
N ASP A 38 9.12 -0.31 0.14
CA ASP A 38 10.20 0.68 0.02
C ASP A 38 9.85 1.96 0.80
N MET A 39 10.49 2.11 1.96
CA MET A 39 10.31 3.29 2.82
C MET A 39 10.92 4.55 2.21
N ALA A 40 12.05 4.44 1.51
CA ALA A 40 12.76 5.59 0.96
C ALA A 40 11.97 6.22 -0.21
N GLY A 41 11.48 5.38 -1.14
CA GLY A 41 10.59 5.83 -2.22
C GLY A 41 9.29 6.44 -1.68
N THR A 42 8.67 5.81 -0.69
CA THR A 42 7.43 6.31 -0.07
C THR A 42 7.63 7.70 0.57
N VAL A 43 8.80 7.98 1.16
CA VAL A 43 9.11 9.31 1.72
C VAL A 43 9.15 10.37 0.62
N LEU A 44 9.79 10.10 -0.51
CA LEU A 44 9.87 11.02 -1.64
C LEU A 44 8.48 11.33 -2.20
N GLU A 45 7.67 10.31 -2.42
CA GLU A 45 6.28 10.45 -2.89
C GLU A 45 5.42 11.27 -1.92
N LEU A 46 5.55 11.05 -0.62
CA LEU A 46 4.81 11.80 0.40
C LEU A 46 5.24 13.27 0.46
N GLN A 47 6.54 13.55 0.31
CA GLN A 47 7.05 14.91 0.25
C GLN A 47 6.54 15.65 -0.99
N GLU A 48 6.54 14.98 -2.15
CA GLU A 48 5.99 15.53 -3.38
C GLU A 48 4.48 15.79 -3.27
N SER A 49 3.72 14.83 -2.72
CA SER A 49 2.29 14.96 -2.47
C SER A 49 1.94 16.12 -1.51
N MET A 50 2.81 16.40 -0.53
CA MET A 50 2.65 17.54 0.36
C MET A 50 2.92 18.89 -0.33
N ARG A 51 3.83 18.92 -1.31
CA ARG A 51 4.12 20.10 -2.13
C ARG A 51 2.99 20.38 -3.14
N SER A 52 2.45 19.33 -3.76
CA SER A 52 1.41 19.45 -4.80
C SER A 52 0.04 19.82 -4.23
N THR A 53 -0.31 19.33 -3.03
CA THR A 53 -1.63 19.58 -2.45
C THR A 53 -1.72 20.93 -1.73
N LYS A 54 -2.80 21.69 -1.93
CA LYS A 54 -3.09 22.93 -1.18
C LYS A 54 -4.03 22.72 0.02
N SER A 55 -4.66 21.54 0.13
CA SER A 55 -5.60 21.23 1.20
C SER A 55 -4.91 21.04 2.55
N LYS A 56 -5.33 21.80 3.56
CA LYS A 56 -4.82 21.68 4.94
C LYS A 56 -5.09 20.31 5.55
N GLN A 57 -6.25 19.71 5.26
CA GLN A 57 -6.62 18.38 5.76
C GLN A 57 -5.71 17.29 5.20
N ILE A 58 -5.45 17.33 3.89
CA ILE A 58 -4.57 16.35 3.23
C ILE A 58 -3.13 16.53 3.73
N LYS A 59 -2.62 17.77 3.85
CA LYS A 59 -1.29 18.03 4.43
C LYS A 59 -1.14 17.47 5.84
N LYS A 60 -2.15 17.64 6.71
CA LYS A 60 -2.12 17.08 8.07
C LYS A 60 -2.06 15.54 8.06
N LYS A 61 -2.79 14.89 7.13
CA LYS A 61 -2.76 13.42 6.97
C LYS A 61 -1.38 12.95 6.48
N LEU A 62 -0.82 13.63 5.47
CA LEU A 62 0.49 13.29 4.92
C LEU A 62 1.62 13.50 5.94
N ALA A 63 1.61 14.60 6.69
CA ALA A 63 2.61 14.89 7.73
C ALA A 63 2.63 13.81 8.83
N LYS A 64 1.45 13.33 9.26
CA LYS A 64 1.36 12.22 10.22
C LYS A 64 1.97 10.93 9.65
N ARG A 65 1.69 10.59 8.39
CA ARG A 65 2.28 9.40 7.74
C ARG A 65 3.80 9.53 7.63
N LEU A 66 4.29 10.70 7.21
CA LEU A 66 5.73 10.94 7.09
C LEU A 66 6.45 10.79 8.44
N LYS A 67 5.88 11.31 9.53
CA LYS A 67 6.45 11.18 10.88
C LYS A 67 6.59 9.72 11.32
N VAL A 68 5.60 8.89 10.99
CA VAL A 68 5.64 7.46 11.32
C VAL A 68 6.75 6.78 10.53
N ILE A 69 6.84 7.01 9.21
CA ILE A 69 7.85 6.38 8.35
C ILE A 69 9.27 6.83 8.71
N GLN A 70 9.46 8.09 9.09
CA GLN A 70 10.78 8.59 9.56
C GLN A 70 11.15 8.10 10.97
N GLY A 71 10.20 7.54 11.72
CA GLY A 71 10.42 7.03 13.07
C GLY A 71 10.87 5.57 13.13
N PHE A 72 10.89 4.86 11.98
CA PHE A 72 11.31 3.47 11.81
C PHE A 72 12.44 3.40 10.79
#